data_AF-A0A2J8PIX9-F1
#
_entry.id   AF-A0A2J8PIX9-F1
#
_cell.length_a   1.000
_cell.length_b   1.000
_cell.length_c   1.000
_cell.angle_alpha   90.00
_cell.angle_beta   90.00
_cell.angle_gamma   90.00
#
_symmetry.space_group_name_H-M   'P 1'
#
loop_
_entity.id
_entity.type
_entity.pdbx_description
1 polymer ?
#
loop_
_entity_poly.entity_id
_entity_poly.type
_entity_poly.pdbx_seq_one_letter_code
_entity_poly.pdbx_strand_id
1 'polypeptide(L)'
;DGKEAMLRQKDYETATLSEIKALLKKHEAFESDLAAHQDRVEQIAAIAQELNELDYYDSPSVNARCQKICDQWDNLGALTQKRREALERTEKLLETIDQLYLEYAKRAAPFNNWMEGAMEDLQDTFIVHTIEEIQGLTTAHEQFKATLPDADKERLAILGIHNEVSKIVQTYHVNMAGTNPYTTITPQEINGKWDHLSHLRQYEKSIVNYKPKIDQLEGDHQLIQEALIFDNKHTNYTMEHIRVGWEQLLTTIARTINEVENQILTRDAKGISQEQMNEFRASFNHFDRDHSGTLGP
;
A
#
# COMPACT_ATOMS: atom_id res chain seq x y z
N ASP A 1 -21.04 39.07 -17.22
CA ASP A 1 -19.57 39.00 -16.96
C ASP A 1 -19.20 38.19 -15.72
N GLY A 2 -19.62 38.55 -14.50
CA GLY A 2 -19.22 37.81 -13.29
C GLY A 2 -19.66 36.33 -13.22
N LYS A 3 -20.91 36.01 -13.59
CA LYS A 3 -21.44 34.62 -13.58
C LYS A 3 -20.68 33.70 -14.55
N GLU A 4 -20.39 34.17 -15.77
CA GLU A 4 -19.62 33.38 -16.75
C GLU A 4 -18.17 33.15 -16.30
N ALA A 5 -17.53 34.16 -15.70
CA ALA A 5 -16.17 34.02 -15.19
C ALA A 5 -16.09 32.96 -14.08
N MET A 6 -17.09 32.91 -13.19
CA MET A 6 -17.20 31.89 -12.15
C MET A 6 -17.36 30.49 -12.76
N LEU A 7 -18.22 30.33 -13.78
CA LEU A 7 -18.45 29.03 -14.41
C LEU A 7 -17.23 28.47 -15.15
N ARG A 8 -16.33 29.35 -15.61
CA ARG A 8 -15.09 28.96 -16.30
C ARG A 8 -13.95 28.60 -15.36
N GLN A 9 -14.09 28.80 -14.05
CA GLN A 9 -13.06 28.41 -13.10
C GLN A 9 -12.87 26.89 -13.08
N LYS A 10 -11.64 26.46 -12.83
CA LYS A 10 -11.23 25.04 -12.76
C LYS A 10 -10.79 24.64 -11.36
N ASP A 11 -11.43 25.24 -10.37
CA ASP A 11 -11.28 24.98 -8.93
C ASP A 11 -11.46 23.51 -8.56
N TYR A 12 -12.24 22.76 -9.35
CA TYR A 12 -12.44 21.32 -9.18
C TYR A 12 -11.20 20.46 -9.51
N GLU A 13 -10.24 20.93 -10.32
CA GLU A 13 -9.07 20.13 -10.72
C GLU A 13 -8.10 19.85 -9.54
N THR A 14 -8.11 20.71 -8.53
CA THR A 14 -7.26 20.60 -7.34
C THR A 14 -8.05 20.34 -6.05
N ALA A 15 -9.36 20.08 -6.16
CA ALA A 15 -10.24 19.89 -5.02
C ALA A 15 -10.10 18.47 -4.43
N THR A 16 -10.18 18.38 -3.11
CA THR A 16 -10.39 17.12 -2.38
C THR A 16 -11.83 16.62 -2.52
N LEU A 17 -12.09 15.38 -2.10
CA LEU A 17 -13.43 14.79 -2.17
C LEU A 17 -14.49 15.57 -1.36
N SER A 18 -14.11 16.17 -0.23
CA SER A 18 -15.03 17.02 0.55
C SER A 18 -15.28 18.36 -0.13
N GLU A 19 -14.24 18.96 -0.71
CA GLU A 19 -14.33 20.23 -1.44
C GLU A 19 -15.15 20.11 -2.72
N ILE A 20 -14.98 19.04 -3.51
CA ILE A 20 -15.76 18.81 -4.74
C ILE A 20 -17.25 18.64 -4.42
N LYS A 21 -17.59 17.92 -3.34
CA LYS A 21 -18.97 17.76 -2.86
C LYS A 21 -19.56 19.10 -2.43
N ALA A 22 -18.78 19.95 -1.77
CA ALA A 22 -19.19 21.31 -1.43
C ALA A 22 -19.39 22.19 -2.68
N LEU A 23 -18.52 22.06 -3.69
CA LEU A 23 -18.65 22.78 -4.97
C LEU A 23 -19.89 22.34 -5.74
N LEU A 24 -20.20 21.05 -5.81
CA LEU A 24 -21.42 20.51 -6.41
C LEU A 24 -22.67 21.10 -5.74
N LYS A 25 -22.74 21.07 -4.41
CA LYS A 25 -23.87 21.67 -3.67
C LYS A 25 -24.03 23.16 -3.93
N LYS A 26 -22.93 23.91 -4.04
CA LYS A 26 -22.95 25.33 -4.44
C LYS A 26 -23.44 25.51 -5.88
N HIS A 27 -23.05 24.62 -6.78
CA HIS A 27 -23.46 24.64 -8.18
C HIS A 27 -24.95 24.31 -8.34
N GLU A 28 -25.48 23.35 -7.60
CA GLU A 28 -26.93 23.06 -7.56
C GLU A 28 -27.75 24.28 -7.10
N ALA A 29 -27.27 25.01 -6.09
CA ALA A 29 -27.91 26.25 -5.66
C ALA A 29 -27.89 27.33 -6.75
N PHE A 30 -26.79 27.43 -7.50
CA PHE A 30 -26.67 28.32 -8.65
C PHE A 30 -27.61 27.92 -9.79
N GLU A 31 -27.75 26.63 -10.09
CA GLU A 31 -28.69 26.13 -11.09
C GLU A 31 -30.15 26.42 -10.73
N SER A 32 -30.50 26.30 -9.44
CA SER A 32 -31.83 26.66 -8.95
C SER A 32 -32.12 28.17 -9.11
N ASP A 33 -31.15 29.03 -8.75
CA ASP A 33 -31.24 30.49 -8.98
C ASP A 33 -31.35 30.82 -10.48
N LEU A 34 -30.60 30.10 -11.32
CA LEU A 34 -30.66 30.25 -12.76
C LEU A 34 -32.04 29.84 -13.29
N ALA A 35 -32.57 28.68 -12.91
CA ALA A 35 -33.89 28.24 -13.32
C ALA A 35 -35.00 29.23 -12.93
N ALA A 36 -34.90 29.87 -11.76
CA ALA A 36 -35.86 30.90 -11.32
C ALA A 36 -35.85 32.16 -12.20
N HIS A 37 -34.79 32.42 -12.97
CA HIS A 37 -34.70 33.54 -13.89
C HIS A 37 -35.17 33.22 -15.32
N GLN A 38 -35.51 31.96 -15.62
CA GLN A 38 -35.97 31.51 -16.94
C GLN A 38 -37.22 32.28 -17.40
N ASP A 39 -38.26 32.33 -16.57
CA ASP A 39 -39.53 33.01 -16.87
C ASP A 39 -39.32 34.50 -17.21
N ARG A 40 -38.35 35.17 -16.56
CA ARG A 40 -38.04 36.56 -16.87
C ARG A 40 -37.43 36.74 -18.26
N VAL A 41 -36.61 35.79 -18.72
CA VAL A 41 -36.03 35.81 -20.07
C VAL A 41 -37.12 35.55 -21.11
N GLU A 42 -38.01 34.60 -20.85
CA GLU A 42 -39.16 34.29 -21.70
C GLU A 42 -40.11 35.49 -21.84
N GLN A 43 -40.40 36.20 -20.74
CA GLN A 43 -41.21 37.42 -20.77
C GLN A 43 -40.56 38.55 -21.57
N ILE A 44 -39.24 38.75 -21.45
CA ILE A 44 -38.52 39.76 -22.25
C ILE A 44 -38.63 39.44 -23.74
N ALA A 45 -38.49 38.16 -24.11
CA ALA A 45 -38.64 37.72 -25.50
C ALA A 45 -40.06 37.90 -26.02
N ALA A 46 -41.08 37.55 -25.23
CA ALA A 46 -42.48 37.74 -25.57
C ALA A 46 -42.84 39.22 -25.78
N ILE A 47 -42.42 40.11 -24.88
CA ILE A 47 -42.65 41.56 -24.99
C ILE A 47 -41.94 42.14 -26.22
N ALA A 48 -40.71 41.68 -26.50
CA ALA A 48 -39.99 42.11 -27.72
C ALA A 48 -40.72 41.69 -28.99
N GLN A 49 -41.35 40.50 -28.99
CA GLN A 49 -42.16 40.03 -30.11
C GLN A 49 -43.46 40.85 -30.27
N GLU A 50 -44.18 41.15 -29.19
CA GLU A 50 -45.36 42.03 -29.24
C GLU A 50 -45.02 43.44 -29.76
N LEU A 51 -43.88 44.00 -29.36
CA LEU A 51 -43.39 45.30 -29.87
C LEU A 51 -43.13 45.29 -31.38
N ASN A 52 -42.71 44.14 -31.93
CA ASN A 52 -42.56 43.99 -33.38
C ASN A 52 -43.92 43.97 -34.10
N GLU A 53 -44.91 43.27 -33.55
CA GLU A 53 -46.26 43.18 -34.13
C GLU A 53 -46.99 44.53 -34.16
N LEU A 54 -46.61 45.46 -33.27
CA LEU A 54 -47.13 46.82 -33.20
C LEU A 54 -46.34 47.84 -34.06
N ASP A 55 -45.38 47.38 -34.86
CA ASP A 55 -44.49 48.23 -35.69
C ASP A 55 -43.81 49.35 -34.87
N TYR A 56 -43.35 49.04 -33.66
CA TYR A 56 -42.68 50.03 -32.81
C TYR A 56 -41.42 50.62 -33.48
N TYR A 57 -41.25 51.93 -33.38
CA TYR A 57 -40.26 52.68 -34.18
C TYR A 57 -38.80 52.25 -33.93
N ASP A 58 -38.47 51.76 -32.73
CA ASP A 58 -37.12 51.29 -32.35
C ASP A 58 -37.05 49.76 -32.15
N SER A 59 -37.99 49.02 -32.74
CA SER A 59 -37.99 47.56 -32.76
C SER A 59 -36.65 46.93 -33.16
N PRO A 60 -35.89 47.45 -34.16
CA PRO A 60 -34.56 46.91 -34.49
C PRO A 60 -33.57 46.91 -33.32
N SER A 61 -33.55 47.98 -32.52
CA SER A 61 -32.68 48.12 -31.36
C SER A 61 -33.10 47.20 -30.21
N VAL A 62 -34.42 47.11 -29.96
CA VAL A 62 -35.01 46.21 -28.96
C VAL A 62 -34.70 44.75 -29.30
N ASN A 63 -34.90 44.34 -30.56
CA ASN A 63 -34.58 42.99 -31.03
C ASN A 63 -33.09 42.68 -30.90
N ALA A 64 -32.21 43.61 -31.30
CA ALA A 64 -30.77 43.42 -31.16
C ALA A 64 -30.36 43.24 -29.69
N ARG A 65 -31.03 43.92 -28.76
CA ARG A 65 -30.78 43.75 -27.31
C ARG A 65 -31.38 42.45 -26.77
N CYS A 66 -32.59 42.09 -27.18
CA CYS A 66 -33.24 40.84 -26.80
C CYS A 66 -32.41 39.63 -27.26
N GLN A 67 -31.95 39.64 -28.51
CA GLN A 67 -31.10 38.59 -29.06
C GLN A 67 -29.83 38.42 -28.23
N LYS A 68 -29.14 39.51 -27.88
CA LYS A 68 -27.95 39.45 -27.00
C LYS A 68 -28.25 38.83 -25.64
N ILE A 69 -29.43 39.09 -25.07
CA ILE A 69 -29.84 38.49 -23.78
C ILE A 69 -30.09 36.99 -23.96
N CYS A 70 -30.79 36.57 -25.01
CA CYS A 70 -31.02 35.16 -25.31
C CYS A 70 -29.70 34.42 -25.59
N ASP A 71 -28.81 34.98 -26.42
CA ASP A 71 -27.50 34.39 -26.72
C ASP A 71 -26.66 34.22 -25.45
N GLN A 72 -26.68 35.22 -24.55
CA GLN A 72 -26.00 35.13 -23.26
C GLN A 72 -26.64 34.09 -22.35
N TRP A 73 -27.97 33.98 -22.34
CA TRP A 73 -28.69 32.98 -21.56
C TRP A 73 -28.36 31.56 -22.01
N ASP A 74 -28.39 31.30 -23.31
CA ASP A 74 -28.05 30.00 -23.91
C ASP A 74 -26.59 29.63 -23.61
N ASN A 75 -25.67 30.59 -23.75
CA ASN A 75 -24.27 30.39 -23.39
C ASN A 75 -24.09 30.10 -21.90
N LEU A 76 -24.82 30.81 -21.03
CA LEU A 76 -24.78 30.60 -19.59
C LEU A 76 -25.31 29.21 -19.22
N GLY A 77 -26.40 28.76 -19.85
CA GLY A 77 -26.92 27.39 -19.70
C GLY A 77 -25.92 26.34 -20.14
N ALA A 78 -25.30 26.51 -21.32
CA ALA A 78 -24.28 25.60 -21.83
C ALA A 78 -23.04 25.52 -20.92
N LEU A 79 -22.55 26.66 -20.42
CA LEU A 79 -21.43 26.72 -19.48
C LEU A 79 -21.78 26.07 -18.14
N THR A 80 -23.00 26.27 -17.66
CA THR A 80 -23.49 25.68 -16.40
C THR A 80 -23.52 24.17 -16.49
N GLN A 81 -24.09 23.63 -17.57
CA GLN A 81 -24.14 22.19 -17.82
C GLN A 81 -22.73 21.59 -17.98
N LYS A 82 -21.86 22.24 -18.76
CA LYS A 82 -20.47 21.78 -18.95
C LYS A 82 -19.71 21.75 -17.62
N ARG A 83 -19.92 22.74 -16.74
CA ARG A 83 -19.30 22.76 -15.41
C ARG A 83 -19.87 21.65 -14.54
N ARG A 84 -21.18 21.41 -14.55
CA ARG A 84 -21.82 20.29 -13.83
C ARG A 84 -21.18 18.95 -14.19
N GLU A 85 -21.09 18.66 -15.48
CA GLU A 85 -20.49 17.40 -15.98
C GLU A 85 -19.03 17.26 -15.55
N ALA A 86 -18.25 18.35 -15.53
CA ALA A 86 -16.87 18.32 -15.06
C ALA A 86 -16.77 18.08 -13.53
N LEU A 87 -17.66 18.69 -12.75
CA LEU A 87 -17.74 18.51 -11.30
C LEU A 87 -18.12 17.07 -10.95
N GLU A 88 -19.20 16.55 -11.54
CA GLU A 88 -19.69 15.17 -11.33
C GLU A 88 -18.66 14.12 -11.77
N ARG A 89 -17.96 14.37 -12.90
CA ARG A 89 -16.88 13.49 -13.34
C ARG A 89 -15.74 13.45 -12.32
N THR A 90 -15.35 14.61 -11.80
CA THR A 90 -14.25 14.71 -10.83
C THR A 90 -14.62 14.07 -9.50
N GLU A 91 -15.85 14.30 -9.02
CA GLU A 91 -16.39 13.63 -7.83
C GLU A 91 -16.33 12.11 -7.99
N LYS A 92 -16.87 11.57 -9.09
CA LYS A 92 -16.89 10.13 -9.34
C LYS A 92 -15.48 9.52 -9.35
N LEU A 93 -14.51 10.21 -9.93
CA LEU A 93 -13.11 9.78 -9.93
C LEU A 93 -12.55 9.73 -8.50
N LEU A 94 -12.77 10.78 -7.72
CA LEU A 94 -12.31 10.86 -6.33
C LEU A 94 -12.99 9.82 -5.44
N GLU A 95 -14.29 9.56 -5.61
CA GLU A 95 -15.01 8.48 -4.91
C GLU A 95 -14.46 7.09 -5.25
N THR A 96 -14.15 6.86 -6.53
CA THR A 96 -13.57 5.59 -6.97
C THR A 96 -12.20 5.38 -6.32
N ILE A 97 -11.35 6.41 -6.30
CA ILE A 97 -10.03 6.32 -5.66
C ILE A 97 -10.16 6.09 -4.15
N ASP A 98 -11.06 6.81 -3.48
CA ASP A 98 -11.33 6.66 -2.05
C ASP A 98 -11.75 5.22 -1.69
N GLN A 99 -12.66 4.65 -2.49
CA GLN A 99 -13.12 3.28 -2.33
C GLN A 99 -12.00 2.24 -2.53
N LEU A 100 -11.15 2.43 -3.54
CA LEU A 100 -9.99 1.57 -3.78
C LEU A 100 -8.97 1.68 -2.63
N TYR A 101 -8.72 2.88 -2.10
CA TYR A 101 -7.83 3.05 -0.94
C TYR A 101 -8.37 2.36 0.31
N LEU A 102 -9.68 2.43 0.54
CA LEU A 102 -10.32 1.72 1.64
C LEU A 102 -10.23 0.19 1.47
N GLU A 103 -10.45 -0.31 0.25
CA GLU A 103 -10.31 -1.74 -0.05
C GLU A 103 -8.87 -2.21 0.18
N TYR A 104 -7.89 -1.46 -0.32
CA TYR A 104 -6.48 -1.73 -0.06
C TYR A 104 -6.21 -1.81 1.44
N ALA A 105 -6.64 -0.83 2.23
CA ALA A 105 -6.39 -0.79 3.67
C ALA A 105 -7.02 -2.00 4.39
N LYS A 106 -8.25 -2.35 4.02
CA LYS A 106 -8.99 -3.49 4.58
C LYS A 106 -8.30 -4.82 4.32
N ARG A 107 -7.63 -4.98 3.17
CA ARG A 107 -6.93 -6.21 2.78
C ARG A 107 -5.47 -6.24 3.26
N ALA A 108 -4.80 -5.09 3.21
CA ALA A 108 -3.41 -4.93 3.63
C ALA A 108 -3.22 -5.21 5.12
N ALA A 109 -4.15 -4.77 5.99
CA ALA A 109 -4.04 -4.99 7.44
C ALA A 109 -3.98 -6.50 7.83
N PRO A 110 -4.96 -7.35 7.47
CA PRO A 110 -4.90 -8.77 7.79
C PRO A 110 -3.76 -9.49 7.07
N PHE A 111 -3.44 -9.11 5.83
CA PHE A 111 -2.31 -9.68 5.11
C PHE A 111 -0.97 -9.35 5.78
N ASN A 112 -0.80 -8.12 6.27
CA ASN A 112 0.38 -7.71 7.02
C ASN A 112 0.53 -8.48 8.33
N ASN A 113 -0.57 -8.64 9.09
CA ASN A 113 -0.56 -9.42 10.33
C ASN A 113 -0.22 -10.90 10.05
N TRP A 114 -0.75 -11.46 8.96
CA TRP A 114 -0.39 -12.81 8.53
C TRP A 114 1.10 -12.92 8.17
N MET A 115 1.67 -11.95 7.44
CA MET A 115 3.11 -11.95 7.14
C MET A 115 3.96 -11.85 8.40
N GLU A 116 3.57 -11.01 9.37
CA GLU A 116 4.28 -10.89 10.65
C GLU A 116 4.25 -12.20 11.44
N GLY A 117 3.08 -12.82 11.58
CA GLY A 117 2.96 -14.13 12.22
C GLY A 117 3.75 -15.22 11.48
N ALA A 118 3.70 -15.25 10.14
CA ALA A 118 4.47 -16.20 9.34
C ALA A 118 5.98 -16.01 9.50
N MET A 119 6.46 -14.77 9.61
CA MET A 119 7.87 -14.48 9.88
C MET A 119 8.26 -14.90 11.30
N GLU A 120 7.39 -14.67 12.29
CA GLU A 120 7.59 -15.10 13.68
C GLU A 120 7.66 -16.63 13.78
N ASP A 121 6.68 -17.34 13.21
CA ASP A 121 6.61 -18.81 13.21
C ASP A 121 7.83 -19.47 12.52
N LEU A 122 8.35 -18.86 11.45
CA LEU A 122 9.54 -19.38 10.75
C LEU A 122 10.86 -19.05 11.46
N GLN A 123 10.86 -18.05 12.34
CA GLN A 123 12.00 -17.66 13.15
C GLN A 123 11.96 -18.30 14.54
N ASP A 124 10.85 -18.94 14.90
CA ASP A 124 10.62 -19.58 16.20
C ASP A 124 11.60 -20.74 16.43
N THR A 125 12.20 -20.78 17.63
CA THR A 125 13.12 -21.85 18.02
C THR A 125 12.36 -22.97 18.66
N PHE A 126 12.39 -24.16 18.05
CA PHE A 126 11.76 -25.35 18.60
C PHE A 126 12.76 -26.27 19.30
N ILE A 127 12.37 -26.79 20.45
CA ILE A 127 13.06 -27.87 21.16
C ILE A 127 12.14 -29.09 21.15
N VAL A 128 12.62 -30.19 20.58
CA VAL A 128 11.87 -31.44 20.40
C VAL A 128 12.51 -32.56 21.20
N HIS A 129 11.70 -33.39 21.85
CA HIS A 129 12.14 -34.50 22.70
C HIS A 129 11.68 -35.85 22.16
N THR A 130 10.78 -35.86 21.16
CA THR A 130 10.22 -37.07 20.56
C THR A 130 10.11 -36.97 19.03
N ILE A 131 10.05 -38.13 18.36
CA ILE A 131 9.88 -38.22 16.90
C ILE A 131 8.49 -37.71 16.48
N GLU A 132 7.46 -37.90 17.31
CA GLU A 132 6.10 -37.43 17.04
C GLU A 132 6.02 -35.89 17.02
N GLU A 133 6.75 -35.20 17.90
CA GLU A 133 6.83 -33.73 17.91
C GLU A 133 7.47 -33.18 16.63
N ILE A 134 8.55 -33.81 16.15
CA ILE A 134 9.21 -33.44 14.88
C ILE A 134 8.28 -33.67 13.68
N GLN A 135 7.53 -34.78 13.67
CA GLN A 135 6.56 -35.07 12.62
C GLN A 135 5.40 -34.06 12.62
N GLY A 136 4.97 -33.63 13.81
CA GLY A 136 4.00 -32.55 13.97
C GLY A 136 4.48 -31.22 13.38
N LEU A 137 5.69 -30.78 13.73
CA LEU A 137 6.30 -29.56 13.19
C LEU A 137 6.48 -29.63 11.66
N THR A 138 6.93 -30.77 11.14
CA THR A 138 7.08 -30.98 9.70
C THR A 138 5.74 -30.87 8.98
N THR A 139 4.68 -31.45 9.55
CA THR A 139 3.33 -31.39 8.98
C THR A 139 2.78 -29.97 9.00
N ALA A 140 2.96 -29.23 10.10
CA ALA A 140 2.55 -27.83 10.21
C ALA A 140 3.29 -26.95 9.19
N HIS A 141 4.59 -27.20 8.99
CA HIS A 141 5.39 -26.48 8.01
C HIS A 141 4.95 -26.76 6.55
N GLU A 142 4.60 -28.00 6.21
CA GLU A 142 4.05 -28.35 4.90
C GLU A 142 2.67 -27.71 4.66
N GLN A 143 1.82 -27.68 5.70
CA GLN A 143 0.53 -26.97 5.63
C GLN A 143 0.73 -25.46 5.40
N PHE A 144 1.68 -24.84 6.11
CA PHE A 144 2.06 -23.44 5.88
C PHE A 144 2.52 -23.22 4.43
N LYS A 145 3.42 -24.06 3.91
CA LYS A 145 3.88 -24.01 2.51
C LYS A 145 2.72 -24.08 1.52
N ALA A 146 1.69 -24.87 1.81
CA ALA A 146 0.51 -24.98 0.96
C ALA A 146 -0.36 -23.70 0.91
N THR A 147 -0.29 -22.83 1.92
CA THR A 147 -1.01 -21.55 1.96
C THR A 147 -0.32 -20.42 1.18
N LEU A 148 0.97 -20.57 0.86
CA LEU A 148 1.77 -19.52 0.23
C LEU A 148 1.30 -19.10 -1.18
N PRO A 149 0.84 -20.01 -2.07
CA PRO A 149 0.31 -19.61 -3.38
C PRO A 149 -0.93 -18.71 -3.27
N ASP A 150 -1.80 -19.01 -2.30
CA ASP A 150 -3.00 -18.19 -2.04
C ASP A 150 -2.61 -16.84 -1.41
N ALA A 151 -1.60 -16.83 -0.54
CA ALA A 151 -1.05 -15.60 0.02
C ALA A 151 -0.38 -14.71 -1.06
N ASP A 152 0.35 -15.28 -2.02
CA ASP A 152 0.93 -14.51 -3.13
C ASP A 152 -0.16 -13.95 -4.05
N LYS A 153 -1.23 -14.72 -4.28
CA LYS A 153 -2.41 -14.23 -5.01
C LYS A 153 -3.07 -13.05 -4.29
N GLU A 154 -3.18 -13.10 -2.97
CA GLU A 154 -3.70 -12.01 -2.16
C GLU A 154 -2.79 -10.77 -2.23
N ARG A 155 -1.47 -10.96 -2.12
CA ARG A 155 -0.48 -9.90 -2.32
C ARG A 155 -0.62 -9.23 -3.69
N LEU A 156 -0.68 -10.00 -4.76
CA LEU A 156 -0.83 -9.48 -6.13
C LEU A 156 -2.14 -8.72 -6.30
N ALA A 157 -3.23 -9.16 -5.67
CA ALA A 157 -4.49 -8.46 -5.71
C ALA A 157 -4.43 -7.13 -4.92
N ILE A 158 -3.81 -7.09 -3.74
CA ILE A 158 -3.58 -5.86 -2.96
C ILE A 158 -2.73 -4.86 -3.76
N LEU A 159 -1.64 -5.31 -4.38
CA LEU A 159 -0.80 -4.47 -5.24
C LEU A 159 -1.55 -4.02 -6.50
N GLY A 160 -2.42 -4.87 -7.04
CA GLY A 160 -3.30 -4.55 -8.17
C GLY A 160 -4.18 -3.34 -7.89
N ILE A 161 -4.80 -3.28 -6.70
CA ILE A 161 -5.62 -2.13 -6.27
C ILE A 161 -4.79 -0.85 -6.24
N HIS A 162 -3.58 -0.89 -5.65
CA HIS A 162 -2.70 0.28 -5.61
C HIS A 162 -2.32 0.75 -7.02
N ASN A 163 -1.96 -0.19 -7.91
CA ASN A 163 -1.61 0.13 -9.29
C ASN A 163 -2.78 0.74 -10.07
N GLU A 164 -4.00 0.29 -9.81
CA GLU A 164 -5.21 0.86 -10.40
C GLU A 164 -5.41 2.31 -9.96
N VAL A 165 -5.24 2.60 -8.67
CA VAL A 165 -5.27 3.99 -8.16
C VAL A 165 -4.20 4.85 -8.84
N SER A 166 -2.95 4.37 -8.90
CA SER A 166 -1.87 5.11 -9.59
C SER A 166 -2.18 5.38 -11.06
N LYS A 167 -2.77 4.40 -11.75
CA LYS A 167 -3.17 4.54 -13.15
C LYS A 167 -4.28 5.57 -13.33
N ILE A 168 -5.29 5.59 -12.46
CA ILE A 168 -6.37 6.58 -12.51
C ILE A 168 -5.80 7.99 -12.31
N VAL A 169 -4.97 8.17 -11.28
CA VAL A 169 -4.32 9.46 -10.98
C VAL A 169 -3.49 9.94 -12.16
N GLN A 170 -2.69 9.07 -12.76
CA GLN A 170 -1.84 9.41 -13.92
C GLN A 170 -2.66 9.72 -15.18
N THR A 171 -3.76 9.01 -15.41
CA THR A 171 -4.60 9.19 -16.61
C THR A 171 -5.37 10.51 -16.55
N TYR A 172 -5.95 10.81 -15.38
CA TYR A 172 -6.86 11.95 -15.21
C TYR A 172 -6.19 13.19 -14.60
N HIS A 173 -4.89 13.12 -14.28
CA HIS A 173 -4.10 14.22 -13.72
C HIS A 173 -4.74 14.82 -12.45
N VAL A 174 -5.38 13.97 -11.64
CA VAL A 174 -6.06 14.40 -10.41
C VAL A 174 -5.01 14.66 -9.33
N ASN A 175 -5.06 15.83 -8.71
CA ASN A 175 -4.08 16.22 -7.70
C ASN A 175 -4.41 15.59 -6.34
N MET A 176 -4.17 14.30 -6.20
CA MET A 176 -4.30 13.60 -4.93
C MET A 176 -2.90 13.43 -4.34
N ALA A 177 -2.67 13.97 -3.14
CA ALA A 177 -1.47 13.67 -2.37
C ALA A 177 -1.42 12.13 -2.20
N GLY A 178 -0.47 11.49 -2.88
CA GLY A 178 -0.49 10.07 -3.26
C GLY A 178 -0.32 9.04 -2.13
N THR A 179 -0.87 9.33 -0.96
CA THR A 179 -0.80 8.53 0.26
C THR A 179 -2.19 8.09 0.66
N ASN A 180 -2.33 6.80 0.97
CA ASN A 180 -3.58 6.21 1.43
C ASN A 180 -3.93 6.77 2.84
N PRO A 181 -5.09 7.41 3.04
CA PRO A 181 -5.47 7.97 4.35
C PRO A 181 -5.93 6.91 5.37
N TYR A 182 -6.19 5.67 4.93
CA TYR A 182 -6.77 4.61 5.76
C TYR A 182 -5.76 3.59 6.31
N THR A 183 -4.51 3.63 5.86
CA THR A 183 -3.46 2.74 6.37
C THR A 183 -2.08 3.35 6.18
N THR A 184 -1.18 3.05 7.11
CA THR A 184 0.24 3.37 7.01
C THR A 184 1.02 2.34 6.19
N ILE A 185 0.43 1.17 5.92
CA ILE A 185 1.11 0.05 5.26
C ILE A 185 1.24 0.33 3.77
N THR A 186 2.46 0.59 3.33
CA THR A 186 2.78 0.88 1.93
C THR A 186 2.97 -0.40 1.10
N PRO A 187 2.76 -0.33 -0.23
CA PRO A 187 3.07 -1.45 -1.12
C PRO A 187 4.54 -1.88 -1.06
N GLN A 188 5.44 -0.94 -0.76
CA GLN A 188 6.87 -1.18 -0.60
C GLN A 188 7.16 -2.00 0.64
N GLU A 189 6.54 -1.68 1.78
CA GLU A 189 6.65 -2.47 3.01
C GLU A 189 6.08 -3.88 2.84
N ILE A 190 4.95 -4.03 2.15
CA ILE A 190 4.37 -5.34 1.85
C ILE A 190 5.35 -6.19 1.03
N ASN A 191 5.93 -5.63 -0.03
CA ASN A 191 6.92 -6.35 -0.84
C ASN A 191 8.19 -6.66 -0.04
N GLY A 192 8.68 -5.72 0.78
CA GLY A 192 9.85 -5.96 1.62
C GLY A 192 9.65 -7.11 2.61
N LYS A 193 8.48 -7.18 3.28
CA LYS A 193 8.13 -8.28 4.18
C LYS A 193 8.00 -9.61 3.43
N TRP A 194 7.39 -9.59 2.24
CA TRP A 194 7.27 -10.78 1.39
C TRP A 194 8.63 -11.31 0.90
N ASP A 195 9.55 -10.42 0.54
CA ASP A 195 10.90 -10.79 0.12
C ASP A 195 11.71 -11.36 1.29
N HIS A 196 11.57 -10.80 2.50
CA HIS A 196 12.18 -11.35 3.71
C HIS A 196 11.66 -12.76 4.01
N LEU A 197 10.34 -12.96 3.95
CA LEU A 197 9.72 -14.28 4.07
C LEU A 197 10.26 -15.27 3.03
N SER A 198 10.47 -14.81 1.79
CA SER A 198 11.03 -15.61 0.70
C SER A 198 12.51 -15.98 0.94
N HIS A 199 13.30 -15.07 1.49
CA HIS A 199 14.69 -15.33 1.86
C HIS A 199 14.82 -16.33 3.02
N LEU A 200 14.00 -16.21 4.07
CA LEU A 200 13.98 -17.18 5.18
C LEU A 200 13.72 -18.62 4.67
N ARG A 201 12.79 -18.76 3.71
CA ARG A 201 12.53 -20.04 3.02
C ARG A 201 13.72 -20.54 2.20
N GLN A 202 14.50 -19.64 1.60
CA GLN A 202 15.69 -20.03 0.84
C GLN A 202 16.80 -20.54 1.75
N TYR A 203 16.97 -19.99 2.95
CA TYR A 203 17.88 -20.50 3.96
C TYR A 203 17.46 -21.89 4.44
N GLU A 204 16.19 -22.10 4.75
CA GLU A 204 15.65 -23.43 5.11
C GLU A 204 15.95 -24.46 4.01
N LYS A 205 15.62 -24.14 2.75
CA LYS A 205 15.88 -25.02 1.60
C LYS A 205 17.37 -25.31 1.40
N SER A 206 18.25 -24.33 1.67
CA SER A 206 19.69 -24.49 1.53
C SER A 206 20.29 -25.37 2.63
N ILE A 207 19.81 -25.22 3.86
CA ILE A 207 20.20 -26.05 5.02
C ILE A 207 19.75 -27.50 4.80
N VAL A 208 18.49 -27.71 4.40
CA VAL A 208 17.96 -29.05 4.07
C VAL A 208 18.70 -29.67 2.87
N ASN A 209 19.05 -28.90 1.84
CA ASN A 209 19.81 -29.40 0.70
C ASN A 209 21.27 -29.76 1.02
N TYR A 210 21.88 -29.14 2.05
CA TYR A 210 23.25 -29.46 2.47
C TYR A 210 23.31 -30.63 3.45
N LYS A 211 22.21 -30.94 4.16
CA LYS A 211 22.10 -32.07 5.09
C LYS A 211 22.56 -33.42 4.49
N PRO A 212 22.16 -33.84 3.26
CA PRO A 212 22.63 -35.09 2.67
C PRO A 212 24.15 -35.14 2.43
N LYS A 213 24.79 -33.99 2.17
CA LYS A 213 26.24 -33.92 1.97
C LYS A 213 27.01 -34.07 3.29
N ILE A 214 26.45 -33.56 4.39
CA ILE A 214 26.98 -33.78 5.73
C ILE A 214 26.81 -35.25 6.12
N ASP A 215 25.65 -35.86 5.85
CA ASP A 215 25.39 -37.27 6.12
C ASP A 215 26.28 -38.21 5.25
N GLN A 216 26.60 -37.80 4.02
CA GLN A 216 27.56 -38.52 3.16
C GLN A 216 28.99 -38.44 3.70
N LEU A 217 29.45 -37.25 4.12
CA LEU A 217 30.77 -37.07 4.73
C LEU A 217 30.94 -37.89 6.01
N GLU A 218 29.86 -38.01 6.79
CA GLU A 218 29.79 -38.85 7.98
C GLU A 218 29.95 -40.34 7.63
N GLY A 219 29.27 -40.81 6.58
CA GLY A 219 29.41 -42.17 6.06
C GLY A 219 30.81 -42.48 5.51
N ASP A 220 31.38 -41.56 4.73
CA ASP A 220 32.75 -41.69 4.22
C ASP A 220 33.78 -41.71 5.36
N HIS A 221 33.56 -40.91 6.41
CA HIS A 221 34.40 -40.91 7.61
C HIS A 221 34.32 -42.24 8.35
N GLN A 222 33.13 -42.83 8.47
CA GLN A 222 32.94 -44.14 9.10
C GLN A 222 33.70 -45.25 8.35
N LEU A 223 33.64 -45.28 7.02
CA LEU A 223 34.38 -46.25 6.20
C LEU A 223 35.90 -46.10 6.35
N ILE A 224 36.40 -44.87 6.45
CA ILE A 224 37.82 -44.57 6.67
C ILE A 224 38.28 -45.06 8.07
N GLN A 225 37.43 -44.89 9.09
CA GLN A 225 37.70 -45.41 10.44
C GLN A 225 37.68 -46.94 10.48
N GLU A 226 36.71 -47.59 9.82
CA GLU A 226 36.62 -49.05 9.72
C GLU A 226 37.82 -49.65 8.96
N ALA A 227 38.37 -48.91 8.00
CA ALA A 227 39.60 -49.26 7.30
C ALA A 227 40.89 -48.98 8.11
N LEU A 228 40.78 -48.48 9.34
CA LEU A 228 41.90 -48.11 10.23
C LEU A 228 42.84 -47.04 9.63
N ILE A 229 42.30 -46.16 8.78
CA ILE A 229 43.04 -45.08 8.14
C ILE A 229 42.79 -43.79 8.94
N PHE A 230 43.81 -43.29 9.63
CA PHE A 230 43.68 -42.13 10.52
C PHE A 230 44.36 -40.85 10.01
N ASP A 231 45.14 -40.95 8.93
CA ASP A 231 45.92 -39.84 8.38
C ASP A 231 45.37 -39.43 6.99
N ASN A 232 44.75 -38.25 6.92
CA ASN A 232 44.25 -37.68 5.67
C ASN A 232 45.07 -36.44 5.30
N LYS A 233 46.07 -36.63 4.43
CA LYS A 233 47.02 -35.58 3.99
C LYS A 233 46.43 -34.57 3.00
N HIS A 234 45.21 -34.82 2.53
CA HIS A 234 44.58 -34.07 1.45
C HIS A 234 43.60 -33.00 1.96
N THR A 235 43.32 -32.95 3.27
CA THR A 235 42.49 -31.92 3.88
C THR A 235 42.99 -31.57 5.27
N ASN A 236 42.96 -30.29 5.61
CA ASN A 236 43.26 -29.80 6.95
C ASN A 236 42.03 -29.85 7.88
N TYR A 237 40.84 -30.14 7.33
CA TYR A 237 39.60 -30.28 8.09
C TYR A 237 39.37 -31.75 8.45
N THR A 238 39.25 -32.02 9.74
CA THR A 238 38.81 -33.32 10.27
C THR A 238 37.28 -33.36 10.38
N MET A 239 36.69 -34.56 10.46
CA MET A 239 35.25 -34.69 10.66
C MET A 239 34.77 -33.99 11.93
N GLU A 240 35.61 -33.96 12.97
CA GLU A 240 35.36 -33.21 14.20
C GLU A 240 35.20 -31.70 13.94
N HIS A 241 36.05 -31.09 13.11
CA HIS A 241 35.90 -29.67 12.74
C HIS A 241 34.59 -29.40 11.99
N ILE A 242 34.14 -30.35 11.15
CA ILE A 242 32.90 -30.21 10.38
C ILE A 242 31.67 -30.41 11.28
N ARG A 243 31.69 -31.39 12.19
CA ARG A 243 30.62 -31.61 13.19
C ARG A 243 30.49 -30.41 14.11
N VAL A 244 31.60 -29.97 14.71
CA VAL A 244 31.61 -28.80 15.60
C VAL A 244 31.21 -27.55 14.84
N GLY A 245 31.69 -27.33 13.61
CA GLY A 245 31.29 -26.17 12.81
C GLY A 245 29.80 -26.17 12.44
N TRP A 246 29.23 -27.33 12.13
CA TRP A 246 27.80 -27.48 11.81
C TRP A 246 26.91 -27.33 13.05
N GLU A 247 27.28 -27.98 14.16
CA GLU A 247 26.59 -27.82 15.44
C GLU A 247 26.72 -26.38 15.96
N GLN A 248 27.87 -25.74 15.79
CA GLN A 248 28.10 -24.35 16.18
C GLN A 248 27.33 -23.39 15.28
N LEU A 249 27.13 -23.68 14.00
CA LEU A 249 26.24 -22.91 13.12
C LEU A 249 24.79 -23.00 13.61
N LEU A 250 24.28 -24.20 13.88
CA LEU A 250 22.94 -24.43 14.45
C LEU A 250 22.78 -23.76 15.83
N THR A 251 23.79 -23.89 16.70
CA THR A 251 23.83 -23.26 18.02
C THR A 251 23.91 -21.74 17.91
N THR A 252 24.65 -21.19 16.94
CA THR A 252 24.75 -19.74 16.73
C THR A 252 23.43 -19.17 16.26
N ILE A 253 22.72 -19.89 15.38
CA ILE A 253 21.35 -19.54 15.00
C ILE A 253 20.45 -19.57 16.25
N ALA A 254 20.46 -20.65 17.04
CA ALA A 254 19.67 -20.76 18.27
C ALA A 254 20.04 -19.72 19.35
N ARG A 255 21.31 -19.33 19.47
CA ARG A 255 21.78 -18.28 20.39
C ARG A 255 21.34 -16.90 19.95
N THR A 256 21.41 -16.62 18.64
CA THR A 256 20.94 -15.34 18.08
C THR A 256 19.43 -15.20 18.33
N ILE A 257 18.70 -16.31 18.28
CA ILE A 257 17.27 -16.34 18.64
C ILE A 257 17.08 -16.11 20.15
N ASN A 258 17.84 -16.79 21.01
CA ASN A 258 17.81 -16.56 22.47
C ASN A 258 18.18 -15.12 22.89
N GLU A 259 19.09 -14.47 22.17
CA GLU A 259 19.48 -13.07 22.44
C GLU A 259 18.34 -12.12 22.06
N VAL A 260 17.61 -12.39 20.98
CA VAL A 260 16.40 -11.65 20.59
C VAL A 260 15.27 -11.88 21.60
N GLU A 261 15.08 -13.12 22.06
CA GLU A 261 14.11 -13.48 23.11
C GLU A 261 14.39 -12.78 24.44
N ASN A 262 15.64 -12.76 24.90
CA ASN A 262 16.01 -12.06 26.13
C ASN A 262 15.88 -10.53 26.02
N GLN A 263 16.10 -9.97 24.82
CA GLN A 263 15.85 -8.55 24.56
C GLN A 263 14.36 -8.22 24.60
N ILE A 264 13.49 -9.13 24.16
CA ILE A 264 12.02 -9.00 24.21
C ILE A 264 11.48 -9.19 25.64
N LEU A 265 11.99 -10.17 26.38
CA LEU A 265 11.62 -10.38 27.79
C LEU A 265 12.08 -9.22 28.68
N THR A 266 13.24 -8.63 28.41
CA THR A 266 13.72 -7.44 29.13
C THR A 266 12.91 -6.19 28.76
N ARG A 267 12.42 -6.08 27.52
CA ARG A 267 11.47 -5.05 27.07
C ARG A 267 10.15 -5.14 27.86
N ASP A 268 9.59 -6.34 27.96
CA ASP A 268 8.28 -6.56 28.58
C ASP A 268 8.34 -6.51 30.12
N ALA A 269 9.43 -6.96 30.74
CA ALA A 269 9.65 -6.87 32.19
C ALA A 269 9.89 -5.43 32.69
N LYS A 270 10.33 -4.52 31.81
CA LYS A 270 10.58 -3.10 32.15
C LYS A 270 9.44 -2.17 31.74
N GLY A 271 8.39 -2.68 31.09
CA GLY A 271 7.22 -1.89 30.66
C GLY A 271 7.56 -0.77 29.68
N ILE A 272 8.63 -0.92 28.90
CA ILE A 272 9.10 0.10 27.94
C ILE A 272 8.20 0.02 26.70
N SER A 273 7.57 1.14 26.34
CA SER A 273 6.68 1.18 25.17
C SER A 273 7.48 1.04 23.87
N GLN A 274 6.82 0.57 22.82
CA GLN A 274 7.44 0.35 21.51
C GLN A 274 8.01 1.64 20.89
N GLU A 275 7.44 2.80 21.23
CA GLU A 275 7.93 4.12 20.83
C GLU A 275 9.25 4.49 21.54
N GLN A 276 9.36 4.24 22.85
CA GLN A 276 10.60 4.50 23.59
C GLN A 276 11.75 3.62 23.09
N MET A 277 11.47 2.36 22.74
CA MET A 277 12.45 1.45 22.17
C MET A 277 12.94 1.92 20.78
N ASN A 278 12.03 2.49 19.98
CA ASN A 278 12.37 3.07 18.68
C ASN A 278 13.23 4.33 18.82
N GLU A 279 12.99 5.17 19.82
CA GLU A 279 13.86 6.32 20.13
C GLU A 279 15.26 5.88 20.61
N PHE A 280 15.34 4.84 21.44
CA PHE A 280 16.62 4.26 21.84
C PHE A 280 17.37 3.61 20.67
N ARG A 281 16.67 2.91 19.76
CA ARG A 281 17.26 2.35 18.53
C ARG A 281 17.74 3.43 17.58
N ALA A 282 16.94 4.48 17.38
CA ALA A 282 17.34 5.61 16.54
C ALA A 282 18.58 6.32 17.12
N SER A 283 18.63 6.47 18.44
CA SER A 283 19.80 7.01 19.14
C SER A 283 21.01 6.08 19.01
N PHE A 284 20.84 4.78 19.25
CA PHE A 284 21.91 3.79 19.13
C PHE A 284 22.49 3.74 17.71
N ASN A 285 21.64 3.66 16.67
CA ASN A 285 22.06 3.65 15.27
C ASN A 285 22.72 4.97 14.83
N HIS A 286 22.40 6.08 15.49
CA HIS A 286 23.07 7.35 15.24
C HIS A 286 24.54 7.34 15.73
N PHE A 287 24.81 6.60 16.81
CA PHE A 287 26.14 6.45 17.39
C PHE A 287 26.91 5.24 16.83
N ASP A 288 26.22 4.19 16.38
CA ASP A 288 26.78 2.99 15.74
C ASP A 288 27.05 3.22 14.24
N ARG A 289 28.01 4.11 13.94
CA ARG A 289 28.30 4.50 12.55
C ARG A 289 28.91 3.38 11.71
N ASP A 290 29.54 2.39 12.34
CA ASP A 290 30.14 1.24 11.66
C ASP A 290 29.20 0.04 11.52
N HIS A 291 27.99 0.13 12.07
CA HIS A 291 26.96 -0.92 12.04
C HIS A 291 27.47 -2.25 12.62
N SER A 292 28.40 -2.16 13.58
CA SER A 292 28.97 -3.33 14.26
C SER A 292 28.00 -3.95 15.27
N GLY A 293 26.90 -3.25 15.58
CA GLY A 293 25.94 -3.66 16.59
C GLY A 293 26.45 -3.43 18.02
N THR A 294 27.56 -2.72 18.18
CA THR A 294 28.19 -2.43 19.47
C THR A 294 28.69 -0.99 19.51
N LEU A 295 28.36 -0.24 20.55
CA LEU A 295 28.99 1.06 20.79
C LEU A 295 30.31 0.83 21.52
N GLY A 296 31.42 1.24 20.91
CA GLY A 296 32.72 1.23 21.57
C GLY A 296 32.74 2.10 22.85
N PRO A 297 33.64 1.81 23.82
CA PRO A 297 33.77 2.61 25.04
C PRO A 297 34.24 4.04 24.77
#